data_AF-M7ZXF5-F1
#
_entry.id   AF-M7ZXF5-F1
#
_cell.length_a   1.000
_cell.length_b   1.000
_cell.length_c   1.000
_cell.angle_alpha   90.00
_cell.angle_beta   90.00
_cell.angle_gamma   90.00
#
_symmetry.space_group_name_H-M   'P 1'
#
loop_
_entity.id
_entity.type
_entity.pdbx_description
1 polymer ?
#
loop_
_entity_poly.entity_id
_entity_poly.type
_entity_poly.pdbx_seq_one_letter_code
_entity_poly.pdbx_strand_id
1 'polypeptide(L)'
;MTLSVSSVSVDQTLNKNRSRIKARLPGIDWNPSPTTMRTSVIMLPRHMKQAVAPAGGPGVAIFGGGPVPWPQFTQSMPYTPLVTKGGSPAHYISARFIEVGDTRVPVSEGALATGGVMLSTRLPYALLRPDVYRPLVDAFTKALAAQPANGAPVARAVKPVAPFGVCYDTKTLGNNLGGYSVPNVQLALDGGSDTWTMTGKNSMVDVKPGTACVAFVEMKGVEAGDGRAPAVILGGAQMEDFVLDFDMEKKRLGFSRLPHFTGCGGL
;
A
#
# COMPACT_ATOMS: atom_id res chain seq x y z
N MET A 1 -24.39 10.00 16.56
CA MET A 1 -24.21 9.34 15.26
C MET A 1 -23.49 8.01 15.50
N THR A 2 -24.25 6.93 15.55
CA THR A 2 -23.77 5.56 15.77
C THR A 2 -23.17 5.02 14.49
N LEU A 3 -21.85 4.80 14.46
CA LEU A 3 -21.17 4.07 13.40
C LEU A 3 -21.54 2.58 13.56
N SER A 4 -22.36 2.08 12.64
CA SER A 4 -22.64 0.65 12.50
C SER A 4 -21.34 -0.08 12.15
N VAL A 5 -20.81 -0.87 13.07
CA VAL A 5 -19.80 -1.88 12.78
C VAL A 5 -20.56 -3.07 12.19
N SER A 6 -20.73 -3.10 10.88
CA SER A 6 -21.29 -4.27 10.20
C SER A 6 -20.29 -5.41 10.24
N SER A 7 -20.50 -6.37 11.14
CA SER A 7 -19.87 -7.69 11.09
C SER A 7 -20.35 -8.42 9.83
N VAL A 8 -19.45 -8.75 8.91
CA VAL A 8 -19.79 -9.56 7.73
C VAL A 8 -19.61 -11.04 8.06
N SER A 9 -20.56 -11.88 7.64
CA SER A 9 -20.47 -13.34 7.75
C SER A 9 -19.25 -13.86 7.01
N VAL A 10 -18.30 -14.39 7.77
CA VAL A 10 -17.10 -15.08 7.29
C VAL A 10 -17.49 -16.50 6.90
N ASP A 11 -17.18 -16.94 5.67
CA ASP A 11 -17.17 -18.37 5.35
C ASP A 11 -15.93 -18.99 6.03
N GLN A 12 -16.09 -19.38 7.30
CA GLN A 12 -15.02 -19.88 8.16
C GLN A 12 -14.74 -21.33 7.82
N THR A 13 -13.62 -21.60 7.16
CA THR A 13 -13.06 -22.96 7.14
C THR A 13 -12.16 -23.13 8.36
N LEU A 14 -12.72 -23.69 9.44
CA LEU A 14 -11.95 -24.09 10.62
C LEU A 14 -11.00 -25.23 10.21
N ASN A 15 -9.69 -25.01 10.34
CA ASN A 15 -8.71 -26.09 10.19
C ASN A 15 -8.81 -27.03 11.42
N LYS A 16 -8.54 -28.34 11.24
CA LYS A 16 -8.62 -29.39 12.27
C LYS A 16 -7.82 -29.08 13.56
N ASN A 17 -6.89 -28.12 13.52
CA ASN A 17 -6.26 -27.53 14.69
C ASN A 17 -6.97 -26.22 15.07
N ARG A 18 -7.72 -26.25 16.16
CA ARG A 18 -8.61 -25.20 16.72
C ARG A 18 -7.96 -23.82 17.02
N SER A 19 -6.76 -23.52 16.53
CA SER A 19 -5.98 -22.32 16.81
C SER A 19 -5.83 -21.35 15.63
N ARG A 20 -6.22 -21.73 14.40
CA ARG A 20 -6.13 -20.85 13.22
C ARG A 20 -7.44 -20.72 12.49
N ILE A 21 -7.84 -19.47 12.23
CA ILE A 21 -9.02 -19.15 11.44
C ILE A 21 -8.53 -18.58 10.11
N LYS A 22 -8.81 -19.30 9.01
CA LYS A 22 -8.62 -18.80 7.65
C LYS A 22 -9.96 -18.26 7.16
N ALA A 23 -10.00 -16.98 6.82
CA ALA A 23 -11.15 -16.31 6.23
C ALA A 23 -10.86 -16.02 4.76
N ARG A 24 -11.74 -16.46 3.86
CA ARG A 24 -11.74 -16.05 2.46
C ARG A 24 -12.84 -15.01 2.30
N LEU A 25 -12.44 -13.76 2.07
CA LEU A 25 -13.38 -12.63 2.06
C LEU A 25 -13.43 -12.01 0.65
N PRO A 26 -14.59 -12.04 -0.03
CA PRO A 26 -14.78 -11.28 -1.25
C PRO A 26 -14.98 -9.80 -0.90
N GLY A 27 -14.09 -8.94 -1.39
CA GLY A 27 -14.29 -7.49 -1.42
C GLY A 27 -14.47 -6.78 -0.07
N ILE A 28 -13.60 -7.05 0.90
CA ILE A 28 -13.70 -6.51 2.27
C ILE A 28 -12.45 -5.68 2.65
N ASP A 29 -12.69 -4.63 3.45
CA ASP A 29 -11.74 -3.79 4.16
C ASP A 29 -11.16 -4.53 5.39
N TRP A 30 -9.83 -4.70 5.46
CA TRP A 30 -9.16 -5.54 6.46
C TRP A 30 -8.49 -4.72 7.56
N ASN A 31 -9.20 -4.47 8.66
CA ASN A 31 -8.58 -3.83 9.83
C ASN A 31 -8.39 -4.83 10.97
N PRO A 32 -7.21 -5.45 11.15
CA PRO A 32 -6.92 -6.22 12.35
C PRO A 32 -6.90 -5.27 13.56
N SER A 33 -7.73 -5.53 14.57
CA SER A 33 -7.65 -4.79 15.84
C SER A 33 -6.42 -5.28 16.63
N PRO A 34 -5.54 -4.39 17.14
CA PRO A 34 -4.36 -4.80 17.90
C PRO A 34 -4.66 -5.46 19.24
N THR A 35 -5.87 -5.27 19.77
CA THR A 35 -6.24 -5.67 21.13
C THR A 35 -6.67 -7.13 21.24
N THR A 36 -6.80 -7.88 20.14
CA THR A 36 -7.38 -9.24 20.18
C THR A 36 -6.55 -10.28 19.42
N MET A 37 -5.62 -9.89 18.55
CA MET A 37 -4.86 -10.81 17.70
C MET A 37 -3.36 -10.73 17.97
N ARG A 38 -2.76 -11.89 18.28
CA ARG A 38 -1.32 -12.04 18.53
C ARG A 38 -0.48 -11.92 17.26
N THR A 39 -0.99 -12.48 16.18
CA THR A 39 -0.30 -12.60 14.88
C THR A 39 -1.33 -12.80 13.78
N SER A 40 -1.20 -12.08 12.66
CA SER A 40 -2.09 -12.24 11.51
C SER A 40 -1.36 -12.12 10.17
N VAL A 41 -1.68 -13.01 9.24
CA VAL A 41 -1.25 -12.90 7.84
C VAL A 41 -2.41 -12.38 7.01
N ILE A 42 -2.19 -11.27 6.32
CA ILE A 42 -3.20 -10.60 5.49
C ILE A 42 -2.70 -10.52 4.05
N MET A 43 -3.57 -10.91 3.13
CA MET A 43 -3.38 -10.81 1.69
C MET A 43 -4.54 -10.03 1.08
N LEU A 44 -4.25 -8.79 0.70
CA LEU A 44 -5.23 -7.87 0.14
C LEU A 44 -5.41 -8.14 -1.36
N PRO A 45 -6.59 -8.59 -1.80
CA PRO A 45 -6.86 -8.79 -3.22
C PRO A 45 -7.02 -7.43 -3.90
N ARG A 46 -6.71 -7.36 -5.20
CA ARG A 46 -6.91 -6.12 -5.95
C ARG A 46 -8.36 -5.70 -5.97
N HIS A 47 -8.64 -4.54 -5.38
CA HIS A 47 -9.96 -3.94 -5.32
C HIS A 47 -10.09 -2.77 -6.30
N MET A 48 -9.00 -2.04 -6.53
CA MET A 48 -8.98 -1.00 -7.55
C MET A 48 -8.83 -1.63 -8.94
N LYS A 49 -9.87 -1.46 -9.76
CA LYS A 49 -9.84 -1.87 -11.16
C LYS A 49 -8.76 -1.05 -11.86
N GLN A 50 -7.79 -1.72 -12.45
CA GLN A 50 -6.99 -1.16 -13.52
C GLN A 50 -7.41 -1.82 -14.83
N ALA A 51 -7.55 -1.04 -15.90
CA ALA A 51 -7.89 -1.54 -17.24
C ALA A 51 -6.92 -2.63 -17.72
N VAL A 52 -5.73 -2.68 -17.14
CA VAL A 52 -4.62 -3.56 -17.56
C VAL A 52 -4.35 -4.69 -16.55
N ALA A 53 -5.17 -4.80 -15.51
CA ALA A 53 -5.08 -5.87 -14.52
C ALA A 53 -6.40 -6.62 -14.38
N PRO A 54 -6.41 -7.96 -14.30
CA PRO A 54 -7.60 -8.68 -13.89
C PRO A 54 -8.06 -8.19 -12.52
N ALA A 55 -9.37 -7.99 -12.35
CA ALA A 55 -9.97 -7.76 -11.04
C ALA A 55 -9.68 -8.98 -10.14
N GLY A 56 -9.30 -8.72 -8.88
CA GLY A 56 -8.87 -9.77 -7.97
C GLY A 56 -10.00 -10.76 -7.63
N GLY A 57 -9.63 -12.03 -7.48
CA GLY A 57 -10.44 -13.02 -6.76
C GLY A 57 -10.47 -12.76 -5.25
N PRO A 58 -11.12 -13.62 -4.45
CA PRO A 58 -11.18 -13.42 -3.00
C PRO A 58 -9.78 -13.48 -2.38
N GLY A 59 -9.52 -12.57 -1.44
CA GLY A 59 -8.28 -12.53 -0.65
C GLY A 59 -8.33 -13.46 0.54
N VAL A 60 -7.29 -13.39 1.39
CA VAL A 60 -7.14 -14.25 2.56
C VAL A 60 -6.70 -13.45 3.77
N ALA A 61 -7.30 -13.73 4.92
CA ALA A 61 -6.65 -13.48 6.20
C ALA A 61 -6.59 -14.73 7.05
N ILE A 62 -5.50 -14.84 7.80
CA ILE A 62 -5.24 -15.92 8.73
C ILE A 62 -4.97 -15.29 10.09
N PHE A 63 -5.77 -15.68 11.08
CA PHE A 63 -5.62 -15.25 12.46
C PHE A 63 -5.12 -16.42 13.31
N GLY A 64 -4.15 -16.17 14.19
CA GLY A 64 -3.61 -17.19 15.11
C GLY A 64 -2.19 -17.67 14.80
N GLY A 65 -1.48 -17.01 13.87
CA GLY A 65 -0.02 -17.15 13.71
C GLY A 65 0.48 -18.43 13.08
N GLY A 66 1.72 -18.78 13.47
CA GLY A 66 2.50 -19.90 12.96
C GLY A 66 3.21 -19.62 11.63
N PRO A 67 3.74 -20.64 10.93
CA PRO A 67 4.55 -20.41 9.74
C PRO A 67 3.76 -19.65 8.68
N VAL A 68 4.38 -18.60 8.14
CA VAL A 68 3.81 -17.81 7.04
C VAL A 68 3.60 -18.75 5.85
N PRO A 69 2.38 -18.83 5.30
CA PRO A 69 2.08 -19.67 4.14
C PRO A 69 2.80 -19.21 2.86
N TRP A 70 2.72 -20.05 1.82
CA TRP A 70 3.33 -19.84 0.50
C TRP A 70 4.84 -19.57 0.55
N PRO A 71 5.64 -20.52 1.09
CA PRO A 71 7.08 -20.33 1.25
C PRO A 71 7.79 -20.00 -0.06
N GLN A 72 7.26 -20.44 -1.21
CA GLN A 72 7.79 -20.08 -2.54
C GLN A 72 7.79 -18.57 -2.81
N PHE A 73 7.01 -17.78 -2.06
CA PHE A 73 6.96 -16.31 -2.13
C PHE A 73 7.36 -15.64 -0.80
N THR A 74 7.40 -16.36 0.32
CA THR A 74 7.56 -15.78 1.66
C THR A 74 8.77 -16.29 2.43
N GLN A 75 9.55 -17.23 1.89
CA GLN A 75 10.73 -17.79 2.56
C GLN A 75 11.77 -16.73 2.93
N SER A 76 11.93 -15.70 2.10
CA SER A 76 12.84 -14.57 2.31
C SER A 76 12.10 -13.29 2.69
N MET A 77 10.95 -13.39 3.36
CA MET A 77 10.14 -12.24 3.75
C MET A 77 10.96 -11.25 4.60
N PRO A 78 11.13 -9.99 4.17
CA PRO A 78 11.75 -8.96 4.98
C PRO A 78 10.82 -8.53 6.11
N TYR A 79 11.41 -8.05 7.20
CA TYR A 79 10.68 -7.57 8.37
C TYR A 79 11.13 -6.16 8.75
N THR A 80 10.17 -5.34 9.17
CA THR A 80 10.41 -4.02 9.75
C THR A 80 9.80 -3.94 11.15
N PRO A 81 10.37 -3.19 12.11
CA PRO A 81 9.76 -3.03 13.43
C PRO A 81 8.38 -2.37 13.37
N LEU A 82 7.42 -2.92 14.12
CA LEU A 82 6.15 -2.26 14.39
C LEU A 82 6.34 -1.28 15.55
N VAL A 83 5.91 -0.04 15.34
CA VAL A 83 6.00 1.05 16.30
C VAL A 83 4.65 1.27 16.95
N THR A 84 4.59 1.21 18.27
CA THR A 84 3.40 1.58 19.04
C THR A 84 3.41 3.09 19.31
N LYS A 85 2.32 3.78 18.99
CA LYS A 85 2.14 5.21 19.33
C LYS A 85 1.12 5.35 20.45
N GLY A 86 1.47 6.15 21.47
CA GLY A 86 0.57 6.42 22.60
C GLY A 86 -0.78 6.97 22.12
N GLY A 87 -1.87 6.39 22.61
CA GLY A 87 -3.23 6.80 22.24
C GLY A 87 -3.71 6.35 20.84
N SER A 88 -2.93 5.56 20.10
CA SER A 88 -3.34 5.04 18.79
C SER A 88 -3.26 3.51 18.73
N PRO A 89 -4.36 2.81 18.38
CA PRO A 89 -4.35 1.39 18.09
C PRO A 89 -3.97 1.10 16.62
N ALA A 90 -3.37 2.04 15.89
CA ALA A 90 -2.97 1.79 14.51
C ALA A 90 -1.59 1.13 14.44
N HIS A 91 -1.32 0.48 13.30
CA HIS A 91 -0.02 -0.12 13.02
C HIS A 91 0.88 0.91 12.34
N TYR A 92 2.02 1.19 12.97
CA TYR A 92 3.01 2.10 12.42
C TYR A 92 4.32 1.39 12.13
N ILE A 93 5.01 1.84 11.09
CA ILE A 93 6.37 1.45 10.72
C ILE A 93 7.18 2.72 10.44
N SER A 94 8.49 2.57 10.27
CA SER A 94 9.41 3.66 10.02
C SER A 94 9.99 3.56 8.62
N ALA A 95 9.96 4.67 7.87
CA ALA A 95 10.68 4.82 6.63
C ALA A 95 11.85 5.78 6.85
N ARG A 96 13.02 5.45 6.31
CA ARG A 96 14.24 6.28 6.38
C ARG A 96 14.29 7.29 5.24
N PHE A 97 13.85 6.86 4.06
CA PHE A 97 13.78 7.69 2.87
C PHE A 97 12.77 7.14 1.86
N ILE A 98 12.42 7.99 0.90
CA ILE A 98 11.55 7.67 -0.22
C ILE A 98 12.36 7.87 -1.50
N GLU A 99 12.22 6.95 -2.45
CA GLU A 99 12.79 7.06 -3.79
C GLU A 99 11.67 7.06 -4.83
N VAL A 100 11.93 7.77 -5.92
CA VAL A 100 11.14 7.73 -7.14
C VAL A 100 12.09 7.31 -8.27
N GLY A 101 11.82 6.16 -8.88
CA GLY A 101 12.79 5.50 -9.75
C GLY A 101 14.03 5.13 -8.95
N ASP A 102 15.16 5.76 -9.29
CA ASP A 102 16.46 5.58 -8.62
C ASP A 102 16.92 6.87 -7.90
N THR A 103 16.02 7.84 -7.72
CA THR A 103 16.35 9.15 -7.12
C THR A 103 15.63 9.34 -5.80
N ARG A 104 16.39 9.67 -4.75
CA ARG A 104 15.85 9.99 -3.43
C ARG A 104 15.05 11.30 -3.45
N VAL A 105 13.86 11.26 -2.88
CA VAL A 105 12.98 12.42 -2.73
C VAL A 105 13.55 13.36 -1.65
N PRO A 106 13.78 14.65 -1.95
CA PRO A 106 14.27 15.61 -0.98
C PRO A 106 13.14 16.03 -0.05
N VAL A 107 13.05 15.38 1.11
CA VAL A 107 12.15 15.77 2.22
C VAL A 107 12.94 16.50 3.30
N SER A 108 12.27 17.39 4.04
CA SER A 108 12.88 18.10 5.17
C SER A 108 13.44 17.13 6.21
N GLU A 109 14.48 17.55 6.93
CA GLU A 109 15.01 16.78 8.05
C GLU A 109 13.91 16.52 9.09
N GLY A 110 13.82 15.28 9.60
CA GLY A 110 12.78 14.88 10.54
C GLY A 110 11.40 14.66 9.94
N ALA A 111 11.18 14.92 8.64
CA ALA A 111 9.89 14.66 7.99
C ALA A 111 9.49 13.18 8.09
N LEU A 112 10.45 12.27 7.92
CA LEU A 112 10.27 10.83 8.08
C LEU A 112 10.79 10.39 9.46
N ALA A 113 9.95 10.51 10.48
CA ALA A 113 10.28 10.12 11.85
C ALA A 113 9.94 8.64 12.14
N THR A 114 10.42 8.13 13.26
CA THR A 114 10.05 6.79 13.77
C THR A 114 8.54 6.66 13.91
N GLY A 115 7.97 5.57 13.36
CA GLY A 115 6.51 5.39 13.30
C GLY A 115 5.80 6.44 12.43
N GLY A 116 6.51 7.05 11.49
CA GLY A 116 5.99 8.07 10.57
C GLY A 116 5.11 7.49 9.45
N VAL A 117 5.08 6.17 9.27
CA VAL A 117 4.25 5.51 8.27
C VAL A 117 3.15 4.70 8.96
N MET A 118 1.89 4.96 8.65
CA MET A 118 0.73 4.22 9.17
C MET A 118 0.15 3.32 8.09
N LEU A 119 -0.29 2.12 8.45
CA LEU A 119 -1.00 1.21 7.55
C LEU A 119 -2.51 1.37 7.76
N SER A 120 -3.27 1.53 6.68
CA SER A 120 -4.73 1.73 6.74
C SER A 120 -5.42 1.11 5.54
N THR A 121 -6.44 0.31 5.80
CA THR A 121 -7.30 -0.26 4.75
C THR A 121 -8.55 0.58 4.45
N ARG A 122 -8.79 1.64 5.26
CA ARG A 122 -9.97 2.53 5.12
C ARG A 122 -10.00 3.33 3.82
N LEU A 123 -8.85 3.54 3.20
CA LEU A 123 -8.70 4.31 1.97
C LEU A 123 -7.92 3.46 0.98
N PRO A 124 -8.31 3.45 -0.31
CA PRO A 124 -7.62 2.64 -1.29
C PRO A 124 -6.31 3.30 -1.78
N TYR A 125 -6.14 4.61 -1.56
CA TYR A 125 -4.95 5.39 -1.93
C TYR A 125 -4.17 5.84 -0.68
N ALA A 126 -2.92 6.24 -0.88
CA ALA A 126 -2.07 6.74 0.19
C ALA A 126 -2.37 8.22 0.49
N LEU A 127 -2.34 8.57 1.77
CA LEU A 127 -2.35 9.96 2.22
C LEU A 127 -0.94 10.38 2.63
N LEU A 128 -0.50 11.56 2.19
CA LEU A 128 0.81 12.10 2.48
C LEU A 128 0.68 13.46 3.17
N ARG A 129 1.46 13.67 4.24
CA ARG A 129 1.56 14.98 4.89
C ARG A 129 2.15 16.00 3.91
N PRO A 130 1.74 17.28 3.91
CA PRO A 130 2.12 18.24 2.87
C PRO A 130 3.64 18.35 2.58
N ASP A 131 4.49 18.27 3.60
CA ASP A 131 5.96 18.28 3.51
C ASP A 131 6.56 17.07 2.77
N VAL A 132 5.82 15.96 2.68
CA VAL A 132 6.20 14.77 1.92
C VAL A 132 5.46 14.69 0.59
N TYR A 133 4.17 15.08 0.56
CA TYR A 133 3.34 15.06 -0.64
C TYR A 133 3.96 15.83 -1.81
N ARG A 134 4.31 17.10 -1.57
CA ARG A 134 4.78 18.00 -2.62
C ARG A 134 6.07 17.52 -3.29
N PRO A 135 7.17 17.23 -2.56
CA PRO A 135 8.40 16.77 -3.19
C PRO A 135 8.23 15.38 -3.83
N LEU A 136 7.41 14.48 -3.27
CA LEU A 136 7.16 13.17 -3.85
C LEU A 136 6.41 13.27 -5.18
N VAL A 137 5.32 14.04 -5.24
CA VAL A 137 4.52 14.20 -6.46
C VAL A 137 5.30 14.98 -7.52
N ASP A 138 6.08 15.99 -7.13
CA ASP A 138 6.97 16.70 -8.04
C ASP A 138 8.02 15.76 -8.65
N ALA A 139 8.72 14.97 -7.83
CA ALA A 139 9.67 13.97 -8.32
C ALA A 139 9.01 12.94 -9.24
N PHE A 140 7.82 12.44 -8.89
CA PHE A 140 7.05 11.49 -9.69
C PHE A 140 6.66 12.05 -11.06
N THR A 141 6.10 13.26 -11.09
CA THR A 141 5.65 13.91 -12.33
C THR A 141 6.83 14.25 -13.24
N LYS A 142 7.94 14.74 -12.69
CA LYS A 142 9.19 14.98 -13.42
C LYS A 142 9.77 13.69 -14.01
N ALA A 143 9.86 12.64 -13.20
CA ALA A 143 10.38 11.35 -13.65
C ALA A 143 9.49 10.74 -14.74
N LEU A 144 8.17 10.84 -14.62
CA LEU A 144 7.22 10.36 -15.64
C LEU A 144 7.34 11.16 -16.95
N ALA A 145 7.45 12.49 -16.88
CA ALA A 145 7.61 13.33 -18.05
C ALA A 145 8.95 13.10 -18.79
N ALA A 146 9.99 12.67 -18.06
CA ALA A 146 11.31 12.36 -18.61
C ALA A 146 11.43 10.94 -19.17
N GLN A 147 10.41 10.08 -19.04
CA GLN A 147 10.50 8.71 -19.51
C GLN A 147 10.71 8.65 -21.04
N PRO A 148 11.65 7.84 -21.54
CA PRO A 148 11.85 7.66 -22.97
C PRO A 148 10.56 7.12 -23.59
N ALA A 149 9.94 7.93 -24.45
CA ALA A 149 8.68 7.56 -25.06
C ALA A 149 8.88 6.50 -26.16
N ASN A 150 10.07 6.36 -26.76
CA ASN A 150 10.41 5.34 -27.77
C ASN A 150 9.34 5.18 -28.88
N GLY A 151 8.76 6.29 -29.34
CA GLY A 151 7.67 6.32 -30.33
C GLY A 151 6.25 6.22 -29.76
N ALA A 152 6.10 6.01 -28.46
CA ALA A 152 4.84 6.12 -27.73
C ALA A 152 4.52 7.59 -27.36
N PRO A 153 3.27 7.90 -26.96
CA PRO A 153 2.93 9.23 -26.45
C PRO A 153 3.62 9.53 -25.13
N VAL A 154 4.02 10.80 -24.93
CA VAL A 154 4.42 11.31 -23.61
C VAL A 154 3.18 11.40 -22.72
N ALA A 155 3.34 11.08 -21.44
CA ALA A 155 2.25 11.13 -20.45
C ALA A 155 1.58 12.51 -20.43
N ARG A 156 0.28 12.55 -20.73
CA ARG A 156 -0.50 13.78 -20.80
C ARG A 156 -1.36 13.96 -19.58
N ALA A 157 -1.05 14.98 -18.78
CA ALA A 157 -1.87 15.36 -17.64
C ALA A 157 -3.28 15.80 -18.09
N VAL A 158 -4.29 15.46 -17.30
CA VAL A 158 -5.69 15.87 -17.51
C VAL A 158 -6.23 16.51 -16.24
N LYS A 159 -7.43 17.10 -16.33
CA LYS A 159 -8.10 17.73 -15.18
C LYS A 159 -8.16 16.73 -14.00
N PRO A 160 -7.65 17.09 -12.81
CA PRO A 160 -7.70 16.22 -11.64
C PRO A 160 -9.14 15.84 -11.28
N VAL A 161 -9.30 14.61 -10.80
CA VAL A 161 -10.58 14.06 -10.33
C VAL A 161 -10.48 13.90 -8.83
N ALA A 162 -11.36 14.57 -8.07
CA ALA A 162 -11.34 14.47 -6.62
C ALA A 162 -11.46 13.01 -6.15
N PRO A 163 -10.71 12.59 -5.12
CA PRO A 163 -9.85 13.38 -4.24
C PRO A 163 -8.40 13.57 -4.76
N PHE A 164 -8.08 13.10 -5.96
CA PHE A 164 -6.73 13.08 -6.50
C PHE A 164 -6.27 14.44 -7.03
N GLY A 165 -5.00 14.77 -6.81
CA GLY A 165 -4.38 16.02 -7.25
C GLY A 165 -3.75 15.96 -8.65
N VAL A 166 -3.37 14.77 -9.12
CA VAL A 166 -2.68 14.57 -10.41
C VAL A 166 -3.30 13.39 -11.14
N CYS A 167 -3.74 13.63 -12.38
CA CYS A 167 -4.34 12.62 -13.24
C CYS A 167 -3.82 12.73 -14.67
N TYR A 168 -3.86 11.61 -15.39
CA TYR A 168 -3.34 11.46 -16.74
C TYR A 168 -4.36 10.76 -17.65
N ASP A 169 -4.26 11.04 -18.95
CA ASP A 169 -4.97 10.28 -19.97
C ASP A 169 -4.34 8.89 -20.11
N THR A 170 -5.14 7.83 -19.88
CA THR A 170 -4.64 6.45 -19.90
C THR A 170 -4.11 6.03 -21.27
N LYS A 171 -4.56 6.67 -22.35
CA LYS A 171 -4.05 6.42 -23.72
C LYS A 171 -2.59 6.85 -23.91
N THR A 172 -2.10 7.70 -23.00
CA THR A 172 -0.73 8.21 -23.01
C THR A 172 0.17 7.55 -21.97
N LEU A 173 -0.36 6.57 -21.25
CA LEU A 173 0.41 5.77 -20.29
C LEU A 173 0.66 4.40 -20.91
N GLY A 174 1.93 4.03 -21.05
CA GLY A 174 2.30 2.66 -21.39
C GLY A 174 1.99 1.69 -20.25
N ASN A 175 2.25 0.40 -20.48
CA ASN A 175 2.08 -0.65 -19.47
C ASN A 175 3.26 -1.62 -19.45
N ASN A 176 3.51 -2.18 -18.28
CA ASN A 176 4.49 -3.24 -18.06
C ASN A 176 3.92 -4.27 -17.06
N LEU A 177 4.73 -5.27 -16.69
CA LEU A 177 4.32 -6.34 -15.75
C LEU A 177 3.87 -5.81 -14.38
N GLY A 178 4.30 -4.61 -14.02
CA GLY A 178 3.95 -3.88 -12.80
C GLY A 178 2.74 -2.95 -12.91
N GLY A 179 2.00 -2.94 -14.02
CA GLY A 179 0.82 -2.07 -14.24
C GLY A 179 1.09 -0.97 -15.25
N TYR A 180 0.57 0.24 -15.00
CA TYR A 180 0.99 1.41 -15.78
C TYR A 180 2.52 1.59 -15.70
N SER A 181 3.12 1.91 -16.84
CA SER A 181 4.54 2.21 -16.94
C SER A 181 4.77 3.64 -16.44
N VAL A 182 4.86 3.75 -15.12
CA VAL A 182 5.15 4.99 -14.39
C VAL A 182 6.36 4.77 -13.47
N PRO A 183 7.01 5.82 -12.96
CA PRO A 183 8.12 5.67 -12.02
C PRO A 183 7.71 4.81 -10.82
N ASN A 184 8.56 3.86 -10.45
CA ASN A 184 8.37 3.13 -9.19
C ASN A 184 8.56 4.10 -8.02
N VAL A 185 7.86 3.84 -6.92
CA VAL A 185 8.06 4.55 -5.66
C VAL A 185 8.46 3.55 -4.59
N GLN A 186 9.54 3.80 -3.89
CA GLN A 186 10.10 2.89 -2.91
C GLN A 186 10.17 3.56 -1.55
N LEU A 187 9.69 2.88 -0.50
CA LEU A 187 9.97 3.28 0.88
C LEU A 187 11.08 2.38 1.43
N ALA A 188 12.23 2.98 1.75
CA ALA A 188 13.28 2.27 2.46
C ALA A 188 12.92 2.21 3.95
N LEU A 189 12.53 1.04 4.41
CA LEU A 189 12.06 0.83 5.78
C LEU A 189 13.22 0.60 6.75
N ASP A 190 12.97 0.76 8.04
CA ASP A 190 13.89 0.32 9.10
C ASP A 190 13.95 -1.21 9.15
N GLY A 191 15.10 -1.77 9.54
CA GLY A 191 15.26 -3.20 9.79
C GLY A 191 15.89 -4.03 8.66
N GLY A 192 16.30 -3.41 7.55
CA GLY A 192 16.98 -4.13 6.46
C GLY A 192 17.35 -3.25 5.26
N SER A 193 17.81 -3.88 4.18
CA SER A 193 18.04 -3.23 2.87
C SER A 193 16.82 -3.26 1.95
N ASP A 194 15.81 -4.07 2.28
CA ASP A 194 14.61 -4.23 1.47
C ASP A 194 13.70 -2.99 1.51
N THR A 195 13.05 -2.74 0.38
CA THR A 195 12.18 -1.59 0.19
C THR A 195 10.73 -2.03 -0.02
N TRP A 196 9.79 -1.25 0.50
CA TRP A 196 8.39 -1.37 0.10
C TRP A 196 8.20 -0.73 -1.27
N THR A 197 8.22 -1.56 -2.32
CA THR A 197 8.18 -1.09 -3.71
C THR A 197 6.75 -1.03 -4.26
N MET A 198 6.36 0.16 -4.71
CA MET A 198 5.08 0.46 -5.37
C MET A 198 5.31 0.66 -6.86
N THR A 199 4.64 -0.15 -7.68
CA THR A 199 4.66 -0.03 -9.14
C THR A 199 3.40 0.70 -9.63
N GLY A 200 3.14 0.77 -10.94
CA GLY A 200 1.90 1.34 -11.48
C GLY A 200 0.62 0.71 -10.91
N LYS A 201 0.64 -0.58 -10.55
CA LYS A 201 -0.45 -1.28 -9.83
C LYS A 201 -0.82 -0.66 -8.49
N ASN A 202 0.16 -0.08 -7.80
CA ASN A 202 0.01 0.44 -6.44
C ASN A 202 -0.05 1.98 -6.41
N SER A 203 0.52 2.64 -7.43
CA SER A 203 0.69 4.10 -7.50
C SER A 203 -0.28 4.79 -8.44
N MET A 204 -1.10 4.06 -9.20
CA MET A 204 -2.09 4.62 -10.14
C MET A 204 -3.47 3.99 -9.95
N VAL A 205 -4.52 4.78 -10.14
CA VAL A 205 -5.92 4.37 -9.98
C VAL A 205 -6.73 4.78 -11.19
N ASP A 206 -7.46 3.86 -11.81
CA ASP A 206 -8.46 4.25 -12.81
C ASP A 206 -9.69 4.82 -12.11
N VAL A 207 -9.97 6.10 -12.36
CA VAL A 207 -11.07 6.82 -11.70
C VAL A 207 -12.31 6.93 -12.58
N LYS A 208 -12.11 6.89 -13.90
CA LYS A 208 -13.17 6.86 -14.93
C LYS A 208 -12.55 6.42 -16.26
N PRO A 209 -13.37 6.04 -17.28
CA PRO A 209 -12.85 5.69 -18.59
C PRO A 209 -11.92 6.77 -19.15
N GLY A 210 -10.71 6.36 -19.55
CA GLY A 210 -9.70 7.26 -20.12
C GLY A 210 -8.95 8.14 -19.11
N THR A 211 -9.12 7.94 -17.79
CA THR A 211 -8.39 8.74 -16.78
C THR A 211 -7.88 7.87 -15.63
N ALA A 212 -6.57 7.90 -15.43
CA ALA A 212 -5.90 7.34 -14.27
C ALA A 212 -5.29 8.45 -13.41
N CYS A 213 -5.39 8.34 -12.09
CA CYS A 213 -4.83 9.30 -11.16
C CYS A 213 -3.74 8.69 -10.30
N VAL A 214 -2.77 9.52 -9.90
CA VAL A 214 -1.71 9.13 -8.98
C VAL A 214 -2.33 8.83 -7.61
N ALA A 215 -2.04 7.66 -7.04
CA ALA A 215 -2.60 7.14 -5.80
C ALA A 215 -1.98 7.75 -4.53
N PHE A 216 -1.42 8.96 -4.64
CA PHE A 216 -0.89 9.76 -3.55
C PHE A 216 -1.74 11.03 -3.43
N VAL A 217 -2.32 11.25 -2.26
CA VAL A 217 -3.23 12.37 -1.99
C VAL A 217 -2.71 13.18 -0.79
N GLU A 218 -2.74 14.51 -0.90
CA GLU A 218 -2.32 15.40 0.19
C GLU A 218 -3.31 15.33 1.36
N MET A 219 -2.81 15.20 2.59
CA MET A 219 -3.63 15.30 3.79
C MET A 219 -4.21 16.71 3.93
N LYS A 220 -5.53 16.79 4.11
CA LYS A 220 -6.21 18.05 4.43
C LYS A 220 -6.33 18.22 5.94
N GLY A 221 -6.19 19.46 6.41
CA GLY A 221 -6.31 19.80 7.85
C GLY A 221 -5.10 19.39 8.70
N VAL A 222 -3.96 19.06 8.06
CA VAL A 222 -2.69 18.76 8.72
C VAL A 222 -1.64 19.72 8.17
N GLU A 223 -0.87 20.37 9.04
CA GLU A 223 0.20 21.26 8.63
C GLU A 223 1.44 20.49 8.15
N ALA A 224 2.21 21.12 7.27
CA ALA A 224 3.49 20.59 6.82
C ALA A 224 4.42 20.43 8.04
N GLY A 225 5.01 19.25 8.22
CA GLY A 225 5.92 18.96 9.32
C GLY A 225 5.26 18.71 10.68
N ASP A 226 3.92 18.62 10.77
CA ASP A 226 3.25 18.24 12.02
C ASP A 226 3.60 16.79 12.40
N GLY A 227 4.52 16.64 13.38
CA GLY A 227 5.02 15.36 13.87
C GLY A 227 3.98 14.50 14.59
N ARG A 228 2.80 15.05 14.94
CA ARG A 228 1.70 14.29 15.52
C ARG A 228 0.99 13.44 14.48
N ALA A 229 0.92 13.94 13.24
CA ALA A 229 0.37 13.21 12.11
C ALA A 229 1.43 12.27 11.49
N PRO A 230 1.04 11.10 10.98
CA PRO A 230 1.94 10.29 10.17
C PRO A 230 2.35 11.07 8.91
N ALA A 231 3.60 10.91 8.49
CA ALA A 231 4.11 11.46 7.25
C ALA A 231 3.46 10.76 6.04
N VAL A 232 3.23 9.44 6.16
CA VAL A 232 2.64 8.59 5.14
C VAL A 232 1.56 7.71 5.78
N ILE A 233 0.40 7.61 5.14
CA ILE A 233 -0.60 6.57 5.42
C ILE A 233 -0.69 5.71 4.17
N LEU A 234 -0.24 4.46 4.24
CA LEU A 234 -0.37 3.50 3.15
C LEU A 234 -1.80 2.96 3.12
N GLY A 235 -2.45 3.11 1.97
CA GLY A 235 -3.80 2.66 1.70
C GLY A 235 -3.86 1.23 1.16
N GLY A 236 -5.07 0.79 0.84
CA GLY A 236 -5.37 -0.52 0.28
C GLY A 236 -4.49 -0.89 -0.92
N ALA A 237 -4.45 -0.08 -1.98
CA ALA A 237 -3.67 -0.44 -3.18
C ALA A 237 -2.17 -0.46 -2.96
N GLN A 238 -1.64 0.24 -1.97
CA GLN A 238 -0.23 0.13 -1.63
C GLN A 238 0.11 -1.19 -0.95
N MET A 239 -0.90 -1.84 -0.34
CA MET A 239 -0.79 -3.14 0.34
C MET A 239 -1.35 -4.32 -0.49
N GLU A 240 -2.04 -4.06 -1.60
CA GLU A 240 -2.49 -5.09 -2.54
C GLU A 240 -1.30 -5.86 -3.15
N ASP A 241 -1.48 -7.18 -3.29
CA ASP A 241 -0.45 -8.14 -3.74
C ASP A 241 0.80 -8.20 -2.85
N PHE A 242 0.65 -7.88 -1.57
CA PHE A 242 1.61 -8.23 -0.54
C PHE A 242 1.05 -9.34 0.36
N VAL A 243 1.94 -10.23 0.80
CA VAL A 243 1.73 -11.03 2.00
C VAL A 243 2.25 -10.23 3.18
N LEU A 244 1.34 -9.82 4.07
CA LEU A 244 1.66 -9.02 5.24
C LEU A 244 1.52 -9.85 6.51
N ASP A 245 2.61 -10.05 7.24
CA ASP A 245 2.63 -10.75 8.53
C ASP A 245 2.74 -9.75 9.67
N PHE A 246 1.61 -9.45 10.30
CA PHE A 246 1.54 -8.60 11.49
C PHE A 246 1.84 -9.44 12.72
N ASP A 247 3.09 -9.41 13.18
CA ASP A 247 3.56 -10.14 14.36
C ASP A 247 3.63 -9.18 15.55
N MET A 248 2.53 -9.10 16.32
CA MET A 248 2.42 -8.19 17.46
C MET A 248 3.21 -8.69 18.68
N GLU A 249 3.48 -9.99 18.77
CA GLU A 249 4.31 -10.58 19.83
C GLU A 249 5.78 -10.18 19.66
N LYS A 250 6.32 -10.30 18.44
CA LYS A 250 7.68 -9.87 18.11
C LYS A 250 7.79 -8.40 17.69
N LYS A 251 6.68 -7.67 17.69
CA LYS A 251 6.57 -6.25 17.32
C LYS A 251 7.23 -5.95 15.97
N ARG A 252 6.86 -6.72 14.94
CA ARG A 252 7.41 -6.58 13.59
C ARG A 252 6.36 -6.87 12.52
N LEU A 253 6.52 -6.25 11.37
CA LEU A 253 5.72 -6.47 10.18
C LEU A 253 6.59 -7.16 9.13
N GLY A 254 6.19 -8.36 8.73
CA GLY A 254 6.70 -9.01 7.54
C GLY A 254 5.98 -8.51 6.30
N PHE A 255 6.70 -8.23 5.22
CA PHE A 255 6.11 -7.71 3.98
C PHE A 255 6.75 -8.37 2.76
N SER A 256 6.05 -9.30 2.11
CA SER A 256 6.53 -9.92 0.88
C SER A 256 5.67 -9.51 -0.30
N ARG A 257 6.26 -8.82 -1.28
CA ARG A 257 5.58 -8.47 -2.53
C ARG A 257 5.47 -9.71 -3.41
N LEU A 258 4.26 -10.03 -3.85
CA LEU A 258 4.03 -11.14 -4.76
C LEU A 258 4.60 -10.84 -6.16
N PRO A 259 5.19 -11.84 -6.85
CA PRO A 259 5.63 -11.70 -8.23
C PRO A 259 4.50 -11.31 -9.18
N HIS A 260 4.83 -10.64 -10.29
CA HIS A 260 3.85 -10.08 -11.23
C HIS A 260 2.88 -11.10 -11.85
N PHE A 261 3.27 -12.39 -11.91
CA PHE A 261 2.49 -13.49 -12.48
C PHE A 261 1.50 -14.12 -11.48
N THR A 262 1.50 -13.66 -10.23
CA THR A 262 0.54 -14.07 -9.20
C THR A 262 -0.03 -12.84 -8.47
N GLY A 263 -0.95 -13.06 -7.55
CA GLY A 263 -1.59 -12.00 -6.78
C GLY A 263 -2.52 -12.58 -5.72
N CYS A 264 -2.94 -11.79 -4.74
CA CYS A 264 -3.67 -12.31 -3.58
C CYS A 264 -5.02 -12.95 -3.92
N GLY A 265 -5.62 -12.58 -5.07
CA GLY A 265 -6.89 -13.14 -5.51
C GLY A 265 -6.76 -14.59 -5.98
N GLY A 266 -7.33 -15.52 -5.21
CA GLY A 266 -7.37 -16.94 -5.57
C GLY A 266 -6.30 -17.84 -4.94
N LEU A 267 -5.40 -17.29 -4.12
CA LEU A 267 -4.43 -18.00 -3.27
C LEU A 267 -5.09 -18.59 -2.00
#